data_AF-A0A3N9S817-F1
#
_entry.id   AF-A0A3N9S817-F1
#
_cell.length_a   1.000
_cell.length_b   1.000
_cell.length_c   1.000
_cell.angle_alpha   90.00
_cell.angle_beta   90.00
_cell.angle_gamma   90.00
#
_symmetry.space_group_name_H-M   'P 1'
#
loop_
_entity.id
_entity.type
_entity.pdbx_description
1 polymer ?
#
loop_
_entity_poly.entity_id
_entity_poly.type
_entity_poly.pdbx_seq_one_letter_code
_entity_poly.pdbx_strand_id
1 'polypeptide(L)'
;MTALAPHLTAYLREHLPRERAVSPHTVKTYANCFVLLVRFAADRLKRRPTDLEVEDLGTDLILAFLDHIEAQRGSSVRTRNG
;
A
#
# COMPACT_ATOMS: atom_id res chain seq x y z
N MET A 1 -18.18 5.79 0.79
CA MET A 1 -17.01 6.65 0.71
C MET A 1 -16.33 6.64 2.06
N THR A 2 -15.31 5.80 2.17
CA THR A 2 -14.66 5.41 3.43
C THR A 2 -13.22 5.91 3.41
N ALA A 3 -12.89 6.88 4.28
CA ALA A 3 -11.56 7.50 4.28
C ALA A 3 -10.44 6.46 4.53
N LEU A 4 -9.43 6.41 3.66
CA LEU A 4 -8.36 5.40 3.73
C LEU A 4 -7.40 5.63 4.92
N ALA A 5 -7.07 6.90 5.21
CA ALA A 5 -6.01 7.25 6.15
C ALA A 5 -6.23 6.76 7.60
N PRO A 6 -7.44 6.86 8.20
CA PRO A 6 -7.71 6.30 9.51
C PRO A 6 -7.48 4.78 9.57
N HIS A 7 -7.91 4.04 8.55
CA HIS A 7 -7.77 2.59 8.49
C HIS A 7 -6.31 2.16 8.34
N LEU A 8 -5.53 2.83 7.49
CA LEU A 8 -4.09 2.57 7.38
C LEU A 8 -3.35 2.85 8.69
N THR A 9 -3.75 3.92 9.39
CA THR A 9 -3.14 4.28 10.68
C THR A 9 -3.40 3.19 11.73
N ALA A 10 -4.65 2.77 11.88
CA ALA A 10 -5.02 1.70 12.81
C ALA A 10 -4.31 0.38 12.47
N TYR A 11 -4.30 -0.01 11.19
CA TYR A 11 -3.62 -1.25 10.76
C TYR A 11 -2.12 -1.25 11.08
N LEU A 12 -1.42 -0.16 10.75
CA LEU A 12 0.04 -0.08 10.91
C LEU A 12 0.47 0.12 12.37
N ARG A 13 -0.30 0.86 13.18
CA ARG A 13 0.08 1.21 14.56
C ARG A 13 -0.50 0.30 15.62
N GLU A 14 -1.63 -0.35 15.33
CA GLU A 14 -2.36 -1.17 16.30
C GLU A 14 -2.37 -2.62 15.87
N HIS A 15 -2.95 -2.95 14.71
CA HIS A 15 -3.13 -4.34 14.31
C HIS A 15 -1.80 -5.09 14.12
N LEU A 16 -0.87 -4.54 13.32
CA LEU A 16 0.40 -5.20 13.06
C LEU A 16 1.25 -5.40 14.34
N PRO A 17 1.51 -4.36 15.16
CA PRO A 17 2.37 -4.54 16.32
C PRO A 17 1.69 -5.29 17.47
N ARG A 18 0.38 -5.11 17.68
CA ARG A 18 -0.32 -5.59 18.87
C ARG A 18 -1.04 -6.91 18.66
N GLU A 19 -1.75 -7.06 17.54
CA GLU A 19 -2.56 -8.26 17.29
C GLU A 19 -1.78 -9.34 16.54
N ARG A 20 -0.89 -8.93 15.62
CA ARG A 20 -0.04 -9.85 14.85
C ARG A 20 1.36 -10.04 15.44
N ALA A 21 1.74 -9.22 16.43
CA ALA A 21 3.06 -9.23 17.07
C ALA A 21 4.23 -9.26 16.07
N VAL A 22 4.07 -8.65 14.89
CA VAL A 22 5.14 -8.64 13.87
C VAL A 22 6.24 -7.66 14.27
N SER A 23 7.47 -7.95 13.86
CA SER A 23 8.63 -7.12 14.23
C SER A 23 8.49 -5.67 13.73
N PRO A 24 9.13 -4.68 14.40
CA PRO A 24 9.15 -3.30 13.91
C PRO A 24 9.72 -3.15 12.50
N HIS A 25 10.66 -4.02 12.13
CA HIS A 25 11.21 -4.08 10.77
C HIS A 25 10.13 -4.49 9.76
N THR A 26 9.33 -5.51 10.10
CA THR A 26 8.19 -5.94 9.30
C THR A 26 7.17 -4.81 9.16
N VAL A 27 6.77 -4.15 10.25
CA VAL A 27 5.85 -2.99 10.21
C VAL A 27 6.35 -1.90 9.27
N LYS A 28 7.65 -1.58 9.32
CA LYS A 28 8.28 -0.60 8.42
C LYS A 28 8.19 -1.03 6.96
N THR A 29 8.42 -2.31 6.66
CA THR A 29 8.27 -2.85 5.31
C THR A 29 6.82 -2.71 4.80
N TYR A 30 5.82 -3.00 5.62
CA TYR A 30 4.42 -2.78 5.28
C TYR A 30 4.12 -1.30 5.06
N ALA A 31 4.55 -0.42 5.97
CA ALA A 31 4.35 1.03 5.84
C ALA A 31 4.95 1.57 4.54
N ASN A 32 6.16 1.13 4.19
CA ASN A 32 6.81 1.51 2.93
C ASN A 32 5.98 1.05 1.71
N CYS A 33 5.44 -0.17 1.73
CA CYS A 33 4.58 -0.67 0.65
C CYS A 33 3.32 0.22 0.50
N PHE A 34 2.65 0.54 1.60
CA PHE A 34 1.47 1.42 1.55
C PHE A 34 1.81 2.84 1.09
N VAL A 35 2.98 3.39 1.43
CA VAL A 35 3.42 4.69 0.89
C VAL A 35 3.53 4.64 -0.64
N LEU A 36 4.07 3.56 -1.20
CA LEU A 36 4.15 3.39 -2.66
C LEU A 36 2.76 3.28 -3.28
N LEU A 37 1.88 2.46 -2.71
CA LEU A 37 0.51 2.28 -3.20
C LEU A 37 -0.28 3.60 -3.17
N VAL A 38 -0.25 4.31 -2.03
CA VAL A 38 -0.98 5.57 -1.84
C VAL A 38 -0.50 6.65 -2.81
N ARG A 39 0.82 6.76 -3.04
CA ARG A 39 1.37 7.69 -4.03
C ARG A 39 0.94 7.32 -5.44
N PHE A 40 1.07 6.05 -5.82
CA PHE A 40 0.63 5.56 -7.13
C PHE A 40 -0.87 5.84 -7.37
N ALA A 41 -1.71 5.54 -6.38
CA ALA A 41 -3.15 5.76 -6.47
C ALA A 41 -3.48 7.25 -6.64
N ALA A 42 -2.88 8.12 -5.82
CA ALA A 42 -3.03 9.57 -5.92
C ALA A 42 -2.62 10.10 -7.30
N ASP A 43 -1.47 9.66 -7.82
CA ASP A 43 -0.94 10.08 -9.12
C ASP A 43 -1.82 9.61 -10.29
N ARG A 44 -2.38 8.40 -10.19
CA ARG A 44 -3.25 7.80 -11.22
C ARG A 44 -4.65 8.42 -11.21
N LEU A 45 -5.21 8.67 -10.03
CA LEU A 45 -6.55 9.24 -9.86
C LEU A 45 -6.57 10.77 -9.90
N LYS A 46 -5.40 11.42 -9.94
CA LYS A 46 -5.25 12.89 -9.87
C LYS A 46 -5.89 13.50 -8.63
N ARG A 47 -5.77 12.81 -7.50
CA ARG A 47 -6.27 13.23 -6.18
C ARG A 47 -5.11 13.41 -5.20
N ARG A 48 -5.34 14.14 -4.12
CA ARG A 48 -4.35 14.19 -3.02
C ARG A 48 -4.37 12.84 -2.29
N PRO A 49 -3.23 12.35 -1.78
CA PRO A 49 -3.17 11.15 -0.95
C PRO A 49 -4.16 11.13 0.23
N THR A 50 -4.42 12.31 0.82
CA THR A 50 -5.36 12.48 1.94
C THR A 50 -6.82 12.33 1.55
N ASP A 51 -7.13 12.48 0.26
CA ASP A 51 -8.49 12.41 -0.26
C ASP A 51 -8.81 10.99 -0.76
N LEU A 52 -7.88 10.04 -0.66
CA LEU A 52 -8.12 8.65 -1.08
C LEU A 52 -9.06 7.93 -0.13
N GLU A 53 -9.87 7.08 -0.71
CA GLU A 53 -10.84 6.25 -0.03
C GLU A 53 -10.55 4.77 -0.26
N VAL A 54 -11.13 3.90 0.57
CA VAL A 54 -10.97 2.45 0.42
C VAL A 54 -11.52 1.98 -0.93
N GLU A 55 -12.60 2.60 -1.38
CA GLU A 55 -13.26 2.31 -2.65
C GLU A 55 -12.42 2.68 -3.88
N ASP A 56 -11.44 3.59 -3.74
CA ASP A 56 -10.48 3.92 -4.80
C ASP A 56 -9.48 2.78 -5.06
N LEU A 57 -9.29 1.88 -4.08
CA LEU A 57 -8.36 0.74 -4.15
C LEU A 57 -9.01 -0.52 -4.75
N GLY A 58 -9.78 -0.33 -5.83
CA GLY A 58 -10.40 -1.41 -6.59
C GLY A 58 -9.39 -2.31 -7.30
N THR A 59 -9.86 -3.46 -7.79
CA THR A 59 -9.03 -4.49 -8.43
C THR A 59 -8.14 -3.94 -9.54
N ASP A 60 -8.67 -3.13 -10.45
CA ASP A 60 -7.91 -2.58 -11.57
C ASP A 60 -6.75 -1.69 -11.12
N LEU A 61 -6.97 -0.90 -10.06
CA LEU A 61 -5.94 -0.04 -9.50
C LEU A 61 -4.85 -0.85 -8.80
N ILE A 62 -5.23 -1.90 -8.07
CA ILE A 62 -4.28 -2.81 -7.43
C ILE A 62 -3.45 -3.57 -8.48
N LEU A 63 -4.07 -4.11 -9.53
CA LEU A 63 -3.34 -4.79 -10.61
C LEU A 63 -2.37 -3.84 -11.31
N ALA A 64 -2.81 -2.62 -11.64
CA ALA A 64 -1.94 -1.61 -12.24
C ALA A 64 -0.77 -1.21 -11.31
N PHE A 65 -1.00 -1.18 -9.99
CA PHE A 65 0.06 -0.95 -9.01
C PHE A 65 1.08 -2.10 -8.99
N LEU A 66 0.62 -3.36 -9.03
CA LEU A 66 1.48 -4.53 -9.09
C LEU A 66 2.36 -4.52 -10.35
N ASP A 67 1.77 -4.22 -11.51
CA ASP A 67 2.52 -4.06 -12.76
C ASP A 67 3.55 -2.92 -12.66
N HIS A 68 3.18 -1.81 -12.02
CA HIS A 68 4.06 -0.65 -11.83
C HIS A 68 5.28 -0.99 -10.96
N ILE A 69 5.09 -1.67 -9.82
CA ILE A 69 6.21 -2.05 -8.96
C ILE A 69 7.09 -3.11 -9.63
N GLU A 70 6.52 -3.99 -10.46
CA GLU A 70 7.29 -4.97 -11.24
C GLU A 70 8.13 -4.30 -12.32
N ALA A 71 7.57 -3.33 -13.05
CA ALA A 71 8.29 -2.54 -14.02
C ALA A 71 9.42 -1.71 -13.38
N GLN A 72 9.17 -1.09 -12.21
CA GLN A 72 10.21 -0.38 -11.46
C GLN A 72 11.28 -1.33 -10.87
N ARG A 73 10.88 -2.56 -10.52
CA ARG A 73 11.81 -3.63 -10.12
C ARG A 73 12.51 -4.27 -11.32
N GLY A 74 12.20 -3.89 -12.56
CA GLY A 74 12.73 -4.38 -13.83
C GLY A 74 14.23 -4.18 -14.09
N SER A 75 15.07 -4.15 -13.05
CA SER A 75 16.48 -4.59 -13.11
C SER A 75 16.74 -5.85 -12.27
N SER A 76 15.71 -6.48 -11.69
CA SER A 76 15.81 -7.77 -10.99
C SER A 76 14.45 -8.45 -10.97
N VAL A 77 14.23 -9.32 -11.96
CA VAL A 77 13.22 -10.37 -11.90
C VAL A 77 13.54 -11.23 -10.68
N ARG A 78 12.70 -11.16 -9.64
CA ARG A 78 12.31 -12.26 -8.73
C ARG A 78 11.87 -11.70 -7.39
N THR A 79 10.55 -11.68 -7.19
CA THR A 79 9.83 -12.02 -5.94
C THR A 79 8.36 -11.70 -6.13
N ARG A 80 7.67 -12.48 -6.97
CA ARG A 80 6.30 -12.83 -6.59
C ARG A 80 6.43 -13.94 -5.57
N ASN A 81 5.85 -13.69 -4.41
CA ASN A 81 5.75 -14.59 -3.27
C ASN A 81 5.54 -16.04 -3.75
N GLY A 82 6.51 -16.90 -3.40
CA GLY A 82 6.29 -18.34 -3.32
C GLY A 82 5.76 -18.72 -1.95
#